data_AF-A0A2E2QJP8-F1
#
_entry.id   AF-A0A2E2QJP8-F1
#
_cell.length_a   1.000
_cell.length_b   1.000
_cell.length_c   1.000
_cell.angle_alpha   90.00
_cell.angle_beta   90.00
_cell.angle_gamma   90.00
#
_symmetry.space_group_name_H-M   'P 1'
#
loop_
_entity.id
_entity.type
_entity.pdbx_description
1 polymer ?
#
loop_
_entity_poly.entity_id
_entity_poly.type
_entity_poly.pdbx_seq_one_letter_code
_entity_poly.pdbx_strand_id
1 'polypeptide(L)'
;MLEGKYLRNKTNIAGALITVVLPGIFGFMEKPTEMGIAVVACAIALSFLNLDKIQRFKGAGFEAEMKKAVDEANATVKQLRIVALTSVEAALTTLMSSSFLGGTNLDTKIKLHDQLINSLKEIGISDVDINKSCERWHRGVGLIFHRGIRKSIEKDKFSSEAEYKKVISEYNNIPSFHSDWSGPSSEELRDFINEKAHMGPETEELLKDYEHYEKTKTFRRRNIFVNL
;
A
#
# COMPACT_ATOMS: atom_id res chain seq x y z
N MET A 1 13.92 29.43 -37.04
CA MET A 1 13.15 29.56 -35.78
C MET A 1 11.77 28.88 -35.81
N LEU A 2 11.15 28.67 -36.97
CA LEU A 2 9.81 28.04 -37.09
C LEU A 2 9.83 26.50 -37.00
N GLU A 3 10.88 25.82 -37.48
CA GLU A 3 10.97 24.35 -37.43
C GLU A 3 11.05 23.77 -36.01
N GLY A 4 11.70 24.48 -35.08
CA GLY A 4 11.79 24.06 -33.68
C GLY A 4 10.44 24.10 -32.93
N LYS A 5 9.50 24.97 -33.33
CA LYS A 5 8.13 24.97 -32.77
C LYS A 5 7.29 23.82 -33.34
N TYR A 6 7.52 23.46 -34.60
CA TYR A 6 6.73 22.42 -35.30
C TYR A 6 7.07 21.00 -34.81
N LEU A 7 8.35 20.68 -34.64
CA LEU A 7 8.81 19.41 -34.07
C LEU A 7 8.38 19.24 -32.59
N ARG A 8 8.26 20.35 -31.86
CA ARG A 8 7.91 20.38 -30.44
C ARG A 8 6.41 20.22 -30.15
N ASN A 9 5.53 20.62 -31.07
CA ASN A 9 4.10 20.33 -30.96
C ASN A 9 3.79 18.84 -31.20
N LYS A 10 4.55 18.18 -32.08
CA LYS A 10 4.38 16.75 -32.35
C LYS A 10 4.72 15.86 -31.14
N THR A 11 5.75 16.22 -30.37
CA THR A 11 6.15 15.48 -29.16
C THR A 11 5.13 15.59 -28.03
N ASN A 12 4.50 16.77 -27.84
CA ASN A 12 3.43 16.93 -26.83
C ASN A 12 2.15 16.19 -27.22
N ILE A 13 1.76 16.22 -28.50
CA ILE A 13 0.59 15.49 -29.01
C ILE A 13 0.82 13.98 -28.93
N ALA A 14 2.00 13.50 -29.29
CA ALA A 14 2.37 12.09 -29.15
C ALA A 14 2.38 11.64 -27.69
N GLY A 15 2.92 12.46 -26.78
CA GLY A 15 2.88 12.19 -25.33
C GLY A 15 1.45 12.10 -24.80
N ALA A 16 0.58 13.07 -25.15
CA ALA A 16 -0.82 13.06 -24.73
C ALA A 16 -1.60 11.85 -25.29
N LEU A 17 -1.32 11.43 -26.53
CA LEU A 17 -1.90 10.23 -27.13
C LEU A 17 -1.48 8.95 -26.38
N ILE A 18 -0.19 8.83 -26.05
CA ILE A 18 0.33 7.68 -25.30
C ILE A 18 -0.34 7.57 -23.92
N THR A 19 -0.56 8.70 -23.24
CA THR A 19 -1.21 8.77 -21.93
C THR A 19 -2.66 8.29 -21.93
N VAL A 20 -3.35 8.33 -23.07
CA VAL A 20 -4.75 7.86 -23.19
C VAL A 20 -4.80 6.44 -23.73
N VAL A 21 -3.95 6.09 -24.70
CA VAL A 21 -3.98 4.80 -25.39
C VAL A 21 -3.51 3.66 -24.48
N LEU A 22 -2.43 3.85 -23.71
CA LEU A 22 -1.90 2.79 -22.83
C LEU A 22 -2.89 2.38 -21.73
N PRO A 23 -3.45 3.31 -20.94
CA PRO A 23 -4.50 2.97 -19.98
C PRO A 23 -5.75 2.40 -20.64
N GLY A 24 -6.12 2.88 -21.82
CA GLY A 24 -7.26 2.35 -22.58
C GLY A 24 -7.11 0.87 -22.93
N ILE A 25 -5.90 0.44 -23.31
CA ILE A 25 -5.60 -0.97 -23.60
C ILE A 25 -5.72 -1.82 -22.32
N PHE A 26 -5.14 -1.37 -21.20
CA PHE A 26 -5.26 -2.09 -19.92
C PHE A 26 -6.70 -2.13 -19.40
N GLY A 27 -7.47 -1.07 -19.63
CA GLY A 27 -8.91 -1.03 -19.34
C GLY A 27 -9.70 -2.03 -20.18
N PHE A 28 -9.40 -2.15 -21.48
CA PHE A 28 -10.03 -3.13 -22.37
C PHE A 28 -9.67 -4.59 -22.02
N MET A 29 -8.46 -4.82 -21.50
CA MET A 29 -8.02 -6.14 -21.04
C MET A 29 -8.52 -6.50 -19.63
N GLU A 30 -9.44 -5.71 -19.06
CA GLU A 30 -9.99 -5.91 -17.71
C GLU A 30 -8.92 -5.98 -16.61
N LYS A 31 -7.84 -5.21 -16.76
CA LYS A 31 -6.70 -5.13 -15.83
C LYS A 31 -6.67 -3.79 -15.08
N PRO A 32 -7.55 -3.59 -14.07
CA PRO A 32 -7.74 -2.29 -13.45
C PRO A 32 -6.51 -1.79 -12.67
N THR A 33 -5.72 -2.70 -12.10
CA THR A 33 -4.50 -2.36 -11.35
C THR A 33 -3.42 -1.81 -12.28
N GLU A 34 -3.18 -2.51 -13.40
CA GLU A 34 -2.20 -2.12 -14.42
C GLU A 34 -2.62 -0.83 -15.14
N MET A 35 -3.92 -0.66 -15.37
CA MET A 35 -4.47 0.60 -15.89
C MET A 35 -4.15 1.77 -14.96
N GLY A 36 -4.40 1.62 -13.64
CA GLY A 36 -4.09 2.65 -12.65
C GLY A 36 -2.60 3.02 -12.63
N ILE A 37 -1.72 2.02 -12.66
CA ILE A 37 -0.27 2.22 -12.71
C ILE A 37 0.14 2.94 -13.99
N ALA A 38 -0.41 2.56 -15.15
CA ALA A 38 -0.11 3.17 -16.44
C ALA A 38 -0.49 4.66 -16.50
N VAL A 39 -1.66 5.03 -15.95
CA VAL A 39 -2.09 6.44 -15.87
C VAL A 39 -1.09 7.26 -15.05
N VAL A 40 -0.72 6.76 -13.86
CA VAL A 40 0.21 7.45 -12.96
C VAL A 40 1.59 7.59 -13.61
N ALA A 41 2.11 6.52 -14.21
CA ALA A 41 3.41 6.54 -14.90
C ALA A 41 3.42 7.56 -16.04
N CYS A 42 2.35 7.64 -16.84
CA CYS A 42 2.24 8.62 -17.93
C CYS A 42 2.12 10.06 -17.42
N ALA A 43 1.40 10.29 -16.32
CA ALA A 43 1.29 11.60 -15.70
C ALA A 43 2.65 12.09 -15.17
N ILE A 44 3.42 11.19 -14.57
CA ILE A 44 4.80 11.47 -14.11
C ILE A 44 5.70 11.76 -15.31
N ALA A 45 5.69 10.92 -16.35
CA ALA A 45 6.51 11.11 -17.54
C ALA A 45 6.23 12.45 -18.26
N LEU A 46 4.96 12.84 -18.37
CA LEU A 46 4.57 14.15 -18.93
C LEU A 46 5.06 15.32 -18.08
N SER A 47 5.09 15.16 -16.76
CA SER A 47 5.63 16.18 -15.85
C SER A 47 7.14 16.35 -16.07
N PHE A 48 7.88 15.24 -16.24
CA PHE A 48 9.31 15.27 -16.56
C PHE A 48 9.61 15.83 -17.95
N LEU A 49 8.81 15.51 -18.97
CA LEU A 49 8.94 16.06 -20.33
C LEU A 49 8.80 17.59 -20.38
N ASN A 50 8.24 18.21 -19.35
CA ASN A 50 8.09 19.65 -19.25
C ASN A 50 9.10 20.33 -18.31
N LEU A 51 9.98 19.60 -17.62
CA LEU A 51 10.96 20.16 -16.67
C LEU A 51 12.02 21.05 -17.33
N ASP A 52 12.44 20.76 -18.56
CA ASP A 52 13.46 21.55 -19.29
C ASP A 52 13.02 23.00 -19.57
N LYS A 53 11.71 23.30 -19.52
CA LYS A 53 11.21 24.68 -19.65
C LYS A 53 11.59 25.57 -18.45
N ILE A 54 12.07 24.99 -17.35
CA ILE A 54 12.28 25.68 -16.07
C ILE A 54 13.76 26.08 -15.84
N GLN A 55 14.73 25.53 -16.60
CA GLN A 55 16.11 25.45 -16.11
C GLN A 55 17.01 26.70 -16.26
N ARG A 56 16.86 27.62 -17.23
CA ARG A 56 17.75 28.82 -17.33
C ARG A 56 17.17 30.01 -18.11
N PHE A 57 16.98 31.17 -17.48
CA PHE A 57 17.03 32.51 -18.12
C PHE A 57 17.25 33.60 -17.05
N LYS A 58 18.25 34.48 -17.23
CA LYS A 58 18.47 35.67 -16.38
C LYS A 58 18.49 36.95 -17.24
N GLY A 59 17.56 37.89 -16.98
CA GLY A 59 17.55 39.27 -17.50
C GLY A 59 16.23 40.02 -17.28
N ALA A 60 16.27 41.24 -16.71
CA ALA A 60 15.21 42.29 -16.68
C ALA A 60 13.72 41.85 -16.49
N GLY A 61 13.28 41.59 -15.26
CA GLY A 61 11.87 41.27 -14.93
C GLY A 61 11.55 39.76 -14.90
N PHE A 62 12.46 38.95 -15.45
CA PHE A 62 12.37 37.50 -15.57
C PHE A 62 12.60 36.74 -14.24
N GLU A 63 13.25 37.36 -13.25
CA GLU A 63 13.52 36.73 -11.94
C GLU A 63 12.24 36.51 -11.11
N ALA A 64 11.24 37.40 -11.28
CA ALA A 64 9.93 37.26 -10.66
C ALA A 64 9.09 36.15 -11.34
N GLU A 65 9.11 36.06 -12.68
CA GLU A 65 8.48 34.96 -13.42
C GLU A 65 9.13 33.61 -13.11
N MET A 66 10.46 33.57 -12.95
CA MET A 66 11.19 32.34 -12.63
C MET A 66 10.90 31.85 -11.20
N LYS A 67 10.81 32.76 -10.22
CA LYS A 67 10.36 32.40 -8.86
C LYS A 67 8.95 31.83 -8.89
N LYS A 68 8.03 32.46 -9.63
CA LYS A 68 6.67 31.96 -9.82
C LYS A 68 6.66 30.58 -10.50
N ALA A 69 7.47 30.36 -11.53
CA ALA A 69 7.59 29.08 -12.21
C ALA A 69 8.18 27.97 -11.31
N VAL A 70 9.16 28.29 -10.46
CA VAL A 70 9.71 27.37 -9.46
C VAL A 70 8.66 27.05 -8.39
N ASP A 71 7.93 28.05 -7.92
CA ASP A 71 6.84 27.86 -6.94
C ASP A 71 5.72 27.01 -7.54
N GLU A 72 5.33 27.25 -8.80
CA GLU A 72 4.38 26.43 -9.55
C GLU A 72 4.87 24.99 -9.73
N ALA A 73 6.13 24.79 -10.11
CA ALA A 73 6.72 23.46 -10.26
C ALA A 73 6.76 22.70 -8.93
N ASN A 74 7.14 23.37 -7.83
CA ASN A 74 7.12 22.79 -6.49
C ASN A 74 5.69 22.43 -6.06
N ALA A 75 4.70 23.28 -6.40
CA ALA A 75 3.29 22.99 -6.16
C ALA A 75 2.82 21.77 -6.97
N THR A 76 3.23 21.64 -8.24
CA THR A 76 2.94 20.46 -9.07
C THR A 76 3.58 19.20 -8.49
N VAL A 77 4.85 19.24 -8.05
CA VAL A 77 5.50 18.10 -7.39
C VAL A 77 4.74 17.68 -6.14
N LYS A 78 4.28 18.64 -5.33
CA LYS A 78 3.46 18.35 -4.15
C LYS A 78 2.14 17.67 -4.53
N GLN A 79 1.47 18.15 -5.57
CA GLN A 79 0.23 17.54 -6.07
C GLN A 79 0.46 16.11 -6.59
N LEU A 80 1.53 15.88 -7.34
CA LEU A 80 1.89 14.54 -7.83
C LEU A 80 2.17 13.57 -6.67
N ARG A 81 2.84 14.02 -5.61
CA ARG A 81 3.05 13.22 -4.39
C ARG A 81 1.74 12.85 -3.71
N ILE A 82 0.79 13.77 -3.62
CA ILE A 82 -0.55 13.50 -3.08
C ILE A 82 -1.28 12.46 -3.94
N VAL A 83 -1.24 12.60 -5.27
CA VAL A 83 -1.85 11.62 -6.18
C VAL A 83 -1.22 10.25 -6.00
N ALA A 84 0.12 10.17 -5.93
CA ALA A 84 0.84 8.92 -5.71
C ALA A 84 0.44 8.23 -4.39
N LEU A 85 0.34 8.99 -3.29
CA LEU A 85 -0.13 8.48 -1.99
C LEU A 85 -1.54 7.88 -2.08
N THR A 86 -2.49 8.62 -2.67
CA THR A 86 -3.88 8.15 -2.81
C THR A 86 -3.96 6.91 -3.71
N SER A 87 -3.16 6.85 -4.78
CA SER A 87 -3.09 5.67 -5.65
C SER A 87 -2.52 4.45 -4.94
N VAL A 88 -1.45 4.62 -4.15
CA VAL A 88 -0.86 3.53 -3.36
C VAL A 88 -1.85 3.04 -2.30
N GLU A 89 -2.51 3.94 -1.58
CA GLU A 89 -3.54 3.56 -0.59
C GLU A 89 -4.65 2.72 -1.24
N ALA A 90 -5.14 3.13 -2.41
CA ALA A 90 -6.15 2.38 -3.15
C ALA A 90 -5.62 1.01 -3.62
N ALA A 91 -4.41 0.96 -4.17
CA ALA A 91 -3.78 -0.28 -4.62
C ALA A 91 -3.57 -1.27 -3.46
N LEU A 92 -3.06 -0.80 -2.31
CA LEU A 92 -2.89 -1.60 -1.11
C LEU A 92 -4.23 -2.10 -0.54
N THR A 93 -5.26 -1.24 -0.54
CA THR A 93 -6.62 -1.63 -0.13
C THR A 93 -7.17 -2.73 -1.04
N THR A 94 -6.97 -2.62 -2.35
CA THR A 94 -7.35 -3.66 -3.31
C THR A 94 -6.56 -4.95 -3.08
N LEU A 95 -5.23 -4.88 -2.90
CA LEU A 95 -4.39 -6.04 -2.61
C LEU A 95 -4.83 -6.78 -1.33
N MET A 96 -5.23 -6.06 -0.29
CA MET A 96 -5.71 -6.66 0.95
C MET A 96 -7.11 -7.24 0.83
N SER A 97 -8.02 -6.57 0.13
CA SER A 97 -9.40 -7.05 -0.06
C SER A 97 -9.51 -8.19 -1.07
N SER A 98 -8.59 -8.29 -2.04
CA SER A 98 -8.63 -9.32 -3.09
C SER A 98 -8.24 -10.70 -2.54
N SER A 99 -9.23 -11.39 -1.98
CA SER A 99 -9.23 -12.85 -1.77
C SER A 99 -10.14 -13.57 -2.78
N PHE A 100 -10.74 -12.84 -3.74
CA PHE A 100 -11.97 -13.29 -4.41
C PHE A 100 -11.81 -13.88 -5.85
N LEU A 101 -10.74 -13.57 -6.58
CA LEU A 101 -10.57 -14.01 -7.99
C LEU A 101 -9.16 -14.53 -8.26
N GLY A 102 -8.88 -15.79 -7.89
CA GLY A 102 -7.60 -16.46 -8.20
C GLY A 102 -6.38 -15.98 -7.38
N GLY A 103 -6.65 -15.45 -6.18
CA GLY A 103 -5.80 -14.60 -5.33
C GLY A 103 -4.28 -14.80 -5.41
N THR A 104 -3.60 -13.70 -5.74
CA THR A 104 -2.17 -13.47 -5.50
C THR A 104 -1.78 -13.93 -4.09
N ASN A 105 -0.77 -14.80 -3.97
CA ASN A 105 -0.32 -15.28 -2.67
C ASN A 105 0.23 -14.14 -1.78
N LEU A 106 0.25 -14.37 -0.47
CA LEU A 106 0.62 -13.34 0.50
C LEU A 106 2.04 -12.82 0.29
N ASP A 107 2.99 -13.69 -0.08
CA ASP A 107 4.36 -13.28 -0.42
C ASP A 107 4.40 -12.23 -1.54
N THR A 108 3.65 -12.46 -2.62
CA THR A 108 3.57 -11.52 -3.74
C THR A 108 2.90 -10.22 -3.33
N LYS A 109 1.86 -10.26 -2.48
CA LYS A 109 1.23 -9.04 -1.94
C LYS A 109 2.23 -8.19 -1.15
N ILE A 110 3.05 -8.81 -0.30
CA ILE A 110 4.06 -8.07 0.49
C ILE A 110 5.18 -7.55 -0.42
N LYS A 111 5.61 -8.32 -1.43
CA LYS A 111 6.58 -7.83 -2.43
C LYS A 111 6.08 -6.60 -3.16
N LEU A 112 4.82 -6.61 -3.60
CA LEU A 112 4.18 -5.46 -4.25
C LEU A 112 4.08 -4.27 -3.30
N HIS A 113 3.70 -4.51 -2.04
CA HIS A 113 3.73 -3.47 -1.00
C HIS A 113 5.12 -2.84 -0.90
N ASP A 114 6.17 -3.62 -0.70
CA ASP A 114 7.54 -3.08 -0.54
C ASP A 114 7.99 -2.27 -1.75
N GLN A 115 7.64 -2.72 -2.97
CA GLN A 115 7.91 -1.98 -4.20
C GLN A 115 7.19 -0.63 -4.25
N LEU A 116 5.90 -0.60 -3.88
CA LEU A 116 5.13 0.65 -3.82
C LEU A 116 5.73 1.62 -2.78
N ILE A 117 6.08 1.13 -1.59
CA ILE A 117 6.69 1.94 -0.53
C ILE A 117 8.04 2.50 -0.96
N ASN A 118 8.90 1.67 -1.55
CA ASN A 118 10.20 2.13 -2.05
C ASN A 118 10.03 3.18 -3.15
N SER A 119 9.05 3.02 -4.04
CA SER A 119 8.76 4.00 -5.09
C SER A 119 8.32 5.35 -4.51
N LEU A 120 7.51 5.36 -3.43
CA LEU A 120 7.13 6.60 -2.74
C LEU A 120 8.35 7.27 -2.08
N LYS A 121 9.26 6.49 -1.50
CA LYS A 121 10.51 7.01 -0.91
C LYS A 121 11.42 7.62 -1.98
N GLU A 122 11.57 6.98 -3.13
CA GLU A 122 12.38 7.48 -4.24
C GLU A 122 11.90 8.85 -4.77
N ILE A 123 10.60 9.12 -4.74
CA ILE A 123 10.05 10.44 -5.10
C ILE A 123 10.07 11.46 -3.94
N GLY A 124 10.70 11.11 -2.82
CA GLY A 124 10.95 11.98 -1.67
C GLY A 124 9.72 12.24 -0.81
N ILE A 125 8.80 11.28 -0.70
CA ILE A 125 7.69 11.34 0.26
C ILE A 125 8.20 10.92 1.64
N SER A 126 7.72 11.60 2.69
CA SER A 126 8.14 11.34 4.06
C SER A 126 7.62 9.99 4.58
N ASP A 127 8.36 9.34 5.48
CA ASP A 127 7.90 8.11 6.15
C ASP A 127 6.58 8.33 6.92
N VAL A 128 6.35 9.54 7.44
CA VAL A 128 5.10 9.90 8.14
C VAL A 128 3.90 9.81 7.20
N ASP A 129 4.00 10.39 5.99
CA ASP A 129 2.93 10.36 5.00
C ASP A 129 2.71 8.94 4.45
N ILE A 130 3.81 8.21 4.22
CA ILE A 130 3.76 6.80 3.81
C ILE A 130 3.03 5.97 4.85
N ASN A 131 3.42 6.05 6.12
CA ASN A 131 2.81 5.29 7.22
C ASN A 131 1.31 5.62 7.34
N LYS A 132 0.93 6.89 7.20
CA LYS A 132 -0.47 7.30 7.19
C LYS A 132 -1.25 6.66 6.04
N SER A 133 -0.70 6.65 4.82
CA SER A 133 -1.34 5.99 3.67
C SER A 133 -1.42 4.45 3.80
N CYS A 134 -0.59 3.86 4.65
CA CYS A 134 -0.55 2.41 4.88
C CYS A 134 -1.43 1.94 6.05
N GLU A 135 -2.18 2.83 6.71
CA GLU A 135 -2.98 2.45 7.88
C GLU A 135 -3.92 1.26 7.61
N ARG A 136 -4.63 1.28 6.48
CA ARG A 136 -5.54 0.18 6.10
C ARG A 136 -4.79 -1.11 5.81
N TRP A 137 -3.61 -1.02 5.22
CA TRP A 137 -2.72 -2.16 5.01
C TRP A 137 -2.32 -2.79 6.35
N HIS A 138 -1.87 -1.96 7.31
CA HIS A 138 -1.49 -2.41 8.64
C HIS A 138 -2.64 -3.10 9.39
N ARG A 139 -3.86 -2.56 9.30
CA ARG A 139 -5.06 -3.19 9.85
C ARG A 139 -5.33 -4.55 9.22
N GLY A 140 -5.26 -4.63 7.89
CA GLY A 140 -5.42 -5.91 7.20
C GLY A 140 -4.35 -6.94 7.57
N VAL A 141 -3.10 -6.52 7.83
CA VAL A 141 -2.05 -7.41 8.36
C VAL A 141 -2.40 -7.92 9.75
N GLY A 142 -2.97 -7.08 10.62
CA GLY A 142 -3.50 -7.51 11.92
C GLY A 142 -4.56 -8.61 11.79
N LEU A 143 -5.48 -8.49 10.83
CA LEU A 143 -6.48 -9.53 10.55
C LEU A 143 -5.85 -10.85 10.06
N ILE A 144 -4.73 -10.80 9.34
CA ILE A 144 -4.00 -12.00 8.93
C ILE A 144 -3.35 -12.67 10.15
N PHE A 145 -2.71 -11.90 11.03
CA PHE A 145 -2.19 -12.43 12.29
C PHE A 145 -3.29 -13.04 13.15
N HIS A 146 -4.42 -12.35 13.30
CA HIS A 146 -5.59 -12.87 14.02
C HIS A 146 -6.05 -14.23 13.48
N ARG A 147 -6.10 -14.42 12.16
CA ARG A 147 -6.45 -15.71 11.55
C ARG A 147 -5.35 -16.76 11.75
N GLY A 148 -4.08 -16.38 11.62
CA GLY A 148 -2.94 -17.28 11.83
C GLY A 148 -2.86 -17.81 13.27
N ILE A 149 -3.05 -16.92 14.25
CA ILE A 149 -3.11 -17.25 15.68
C ILE A 149 -4.31 -18.17 15.96
N ARG A 150 -5.47 -17.90 15.36
CA ARG A 150 -6.61 -18.82 15.47
C ARG A 150 -6.25 -20.22 14.98
N LYS A 151 -5.63 -20.34 13.81
CA LYS A 151 -5.21 -21.64 13.25
C LYS A 151 -4.19 -22.35 14.14
N SER A 152 -3.32 -21.63 14.85
CA SER A 152 -2.37 -22.26 15.78
C SER A 152 -3.09 -22.79 17.03
N ILE A 153 -4.05 -22.04 17.58
CA ILE A 153 -4.91 -22.49 18.68
C ILE A 153 -5.72 -23.74 18.27
N GLU A 154 -6.23 -23.80 17.04
CA GLU A 154 -6.99 -24.96 16.54
C GLU A 154 -6.15 -26.26 16.47
N LYS A 155 -4.82 -26.17 16.46
CA LYS A 155 -3.92 -27.34 16.51
C LYS A 155 -3.70 -27.87 17.93
N ASP A 156 -4.02 -27.07 18.95
CA ASP A 156 -3.82 -27.47 20.34
C ASP A 156 -4.81 -28.56 20.77
N LYS A 157 -4.42 -29.35 21.77
CA LYS A 157 -5.28 -30.41 22.30
C LYS A 157 -6.26 -29.83 23.32
N PHE A 158 -7.54 -29.85 22.98
CA PHE A 158 -8.63 -29.51 23.89
C PHE A 158 -9.12 -30.76 24.65
N SER A 159 -9.65 -30.57 25.86
CA SER A 159 -10.15 -31.68 26.69
C SER A 159 -11.43 -32.29 26.10
N SER A 160 -12.19 -31.49 25.35
CA SER A 160 -13.41 -31.94 24.65
C SER A 160 -13.72 -31.08 23.42
N GLU A 161 -14.54 -31.61 22.51
CA GLU A 161 -15.06 -30.87 21.35
C GLU A 161 -15.95 -29.68 21.78
N ALA A 162 -16.66 -29.80 22.90
CA ALA A 162 -17.51 -28.73 23.44
C ALA A 162 -16.67 -27.54 23.94
N GLU A 163 -15.57 -27.82 24.64
CA GLU A 163 -14.59 -26.81 25.07
C GLU A 163 -13.97 -26.09 23.85
N TYR A 164 -13.51 -26.86 22.86
CA TYR A 164 -12.99 -26.32 21.60
C TYR A 164 -13.97 -25.36 20.92
N LYS A 165 -15.22 -25.79 20.70
CA LYS A 165 -16.25 -24.96 20.06
C LYS A 165 -16.53 -23.69 20.85
N LYS A 166 -16.54 -23.77 22.18
CA LYS A 166 -16.72 -22.61 23.06
C LYS A 166 -15.57 -21.61 22.90
N VAL A 167 -14.32 -22.07 23.01
CA VAL A 167 -13.13 -21.21 22.89
C VAL A 167 -13.06 -20.55 21.51
N ILE A 168 -13.27 -21.29 20.43
CA ILE A 168 -13.25 -20.71 19.07
C ILE A 168 -14.42 -19.75 18.85
N SER A 169 -15.60 -20.03 19.42
CA SER A 169 -16.72 -19.09 19.35
C SER A 169 -16.41 -17.80 20.10
N GLU A 170 -15.84 -17.87 21.30
CA GLU A 170 -15.43 -16.69 22.07
C GLU A 170 -14.32 -15.92 21.34
N TYR A 171 -13.34 -16.62 20.75
CA TYR A 171 -12.26 -16.02 19.96
C TYR A 171 -12.81 -15.22 18.77
N ASN A 172 -13.76 -15.78 18.01
CA ASN A 172 -14.37 -15.08 16.89
C ASN A 172 -15.22 -13.86 17.33
N ASN A 173 -15.65 -13.82 18.60
CA ASN A 173 -16.41 -12.73 19.18
C ASN A 173 -15.50 -11.65 19.81
N ILE A 174 -14.18 -11.88 19.91
CA ILE A 174 -13.25 -10.79 20.18
C ILE A 174 -13.49 -9.75 19.08
N PRO A 175 -13.81 -8.49 19.44
CA PRO A 175 -14.28 -7.48 18.49
C PRO A 175 -13.27 -7.33 17.34
N SER A 176 -13.54 -8.02 16.24
CA SER A 176 -12.61 -8.19 15.13
C SER A 176 -13.17 -7.68 13.80
N PHE A 177 -14.41 -7.17 13.81
CA PHE A 177 -15.10 -6.68 12.62
C PHE A 177 -16.10 -5.56 12.93
N HIS A 178 -15.68 -4.56 13.71
CA HIS A 178 -16.36 -3.27 13.62
C HIS A 178 -15.93 -2.54 12.33
N SER A 179 -16.67 -1.50 11.96
CA SER A 179 -16.75 -0.87 10.63
C SER A 179 -15.43 -0.40 9.99
N ASP A 180 -14.29 -0.54 10.66
CA ASP A 180 -13.00 0.06 10.32
C ASP A 180 -11.87 -0.96 10.02
N TRP A 181 -12.20 -2.26 9.95
CA TRP A 181 -11.24 -3.36 9.72
C TRP A 181 -10.18 -3.49 10.83
N SER A 182 -10.41 -2.95 12.02
CA SER A 182 -9.53 -3.17 13.16
C SER A 182 -9.68 -4.60 13.68
N GLY A 183 -8.54 -5.29 13.80
CA GLY A 183 -8.46 -6.54 14.56
C GLY A 183 -8.05 -6.25 16.01
N PRO A 184 -8.22 -7.23 16.92
CA PRO A 184 -7.70 -7.11 18.27
C PRO A 184 -6.18 -6.95 18.27
N SER A 185 -5.67 -6.24 19.26
CA SER A 185 -4.24 -6.08 19.51
C SER A 185 -3.57 -7.39 19.92
N SER A 186 -2.24 -7.45 19.81
CA SER A 186 -1.49 -8.63 20.29
C SER A 186 -1.65 -8.87 21.80
N GLU A 187 -1.86 -7.81 22.58
CA GLU A 187 -2.09 -7.90 24.03
C GLU A 187 -3.48 -8.48 24.35
N GLU A 188 -4.54 -7.99 23.70
CA GLU A 188 -5.89 -8.53 23.87
C GLU A 188 -5.98 -10.02 23.49
N LEU A 189 -5.29 -10.42 22.42
CA LEU A 189 -5.21 -11.83 22.04
C LEU A 189 -4.43 -12.66 23.05
N ARG A 190 -3.32 -12.13 23.57
CA ARG A 190 -2.51 -12.81 24.59
C ARG A 190 -3.32 -13.03 25.87
N ASP A 191 -4.05 -12.02 26.33
CA ASP A 191 -4.90 -12.11 27.51
C ASP A 191 -6.01 -13.16 27.32
N PHE A 192 -6.69 -13.13 26.16
CA PHE A 192 -7.68 -14.13 25.82
C PHE A 192 -7.11 -15.55 25.86
N ILE A 193 -5.94 -15.77 25.25
CA ILE A 193 -5.33 -17.10 25.17
C ILE A 193 -4.90 -17.57 26.56
N ASN A 194 -4.33 -16.70 27.38
CA ASN A 194 -3.94 -17.04 28.75
C ASN A 194 -5.15 -17.41 29.63
N GLU A 195 -6.30 -16.78 29.41
CA GLU A 195 -7.51 -17.02 30.19
C GLU A 195 -8.31 -18.26 29.71
N LYS A 196 -8.43 -18.44 28.39
CA LYS A 196 -9.41 -19.35 27.78
C LYS A 196 -8.82 -20.50 26.98
N ALA A 197 -7.54 -20.43 26.60
CA ALA A 197 -6.93 -21.40 25.70
C ALA A 197 -5.59 -21.91 26.25
N HIS A 198 -4.94 -22.78 25.48
CA HIS A 198 -3.58 -23.20 25.78
C HIS A 198 -2.60 -22.30 25.03
N MET A 199 -1.61 -21.75 25.73
CA MET A 199 -0.52 -21.02 25.09
C MET A 199 0.52 -22.00 24.54
N GLY A 200 0.26 -22.53 23.34
CA GLY A 200 1.23 -23.36 22.61
C GLY A 200 2.48 -22.55 22.17
N PRO A 201 3.65 -23.21 21.97
CA PRO A 201 4.86 -22.52 21.51
C PRO A 201 4.72 -21.79 20.16
N GLU A 202 3.94 -22.36 19.24
CA GLU A 202 3.65 -21.72 17.94
C GLU A 202 2.84 -20.44 18.12
N THR A 203 1.77 -20.51 18.92
CA THR A 203 0.88 -19.40 19.26
C THR A 203 1.65 -18.26 19.94
N GLU A 204 2.50 -18.56 20.92
CA GLU A 204 3.35 -17.58 21.61
C GLU A 204 4.29 -16.85 20.62
N GLU A 205 4.93 -17.59 19.72
CA GLU A 205 5.83 -16.99 18.74
C GLU A 205 5.09 -16.14 17.68
N LEU A 206 3.85 -16.51 17.32
CA LEU A 206 3.00 -15.69 16.46
C LEU A 206 2.53 -14.40 17.15
N LEU A 207 2.22 -14.45 18.45
CA LEU A 207 1.91 -13.25 19.24
C LEU A 207 3.09 -12.29 19.28
N LYS A 208 4.32 -12.80 19.47
CA LYS A 208 5.54 -11.97 19.42
C LYS A 208 5.77 -11.36 18.03
N ASP A 209 5.47 -12.10 16.96
CA ASP A 209 5.53 -11.55 15.60
C ASP A 209 4.52 -10.42 15.41
N TYR A 210 3.31 -10.61 15.91
CA TYR A 210 2.25 -9.62 15.80
C TYR A 210 2.58 -8.37 16.62
N GLU A 211 3.00 -8.52 17.87
CA GLU A 211 3.44 -7.42 18.75
C GLU A 211 4.59 -6.63 18.11
N HIS A 212 5.58 -7.31 17.53
CA HIS A 212 6.67 -6.67 16.81
C HIS A 212 6.16 -5.86 15.61
N TYR A 213 5.21 -6.41 14.85
CA TYR A 213 4.60 -5.72 13.73
C TYR A 213 3.79 -4.50 14.18
N GLU A 214 3.03 -4.58 15.27
CA GLU A 214 2.27 -3.44 15.80
C GLU A 214 3.18 -2.27 16.14
N LYS A 215 4.33 -2.55 16.77
CA LYS A 215 5.33 -1.55 17.20
C LYS A 215 6.16 -0.97 16.06
N THR A 216 6.58 -1.80 15.11
CA THR A 216 7.59 -1.41 14.11
C THR A 216 7.04 -1.26 12.70
N LYS A 217 5.85 -1.80 12.43
CA LYS A 217 5.28 -1.99 11.07
C LYS A 217 6.16 -2.84 10.15
N THR A 218 7.04 -3.66 10.72
CA THR A 218 7.91 -4.60 10.00
C THR A 218 7.70 -6.04 10.49
N PHE A 219 8.03 -7.03 9.66
CA PHE A 219 7.82 -8.44 9.98
C PHE A 219 9.06 -9.06 10.64
N ARG A 220 8.95 -9.55 11.87
CA ARG A 220 10.04 -10.26 12.57
C ARG A 220 10.46 -11.55 11.85
N ARG A 221 9.46 -12.35 11.43
CA ARG A 221 9.64 -13.63 10.71
C ARG A 221 8.78 -13.65 9.45
N ARG A 222 9.15 -12.83 8.46
CA ARG A 222 8.39 -12.66 7.22
C ARG A 222 8.05 -13.98 6.52
N ASN A 223 8.98 -14.94 6.52
CA ASN A 223 8.81 -16.27 5.94
C ASN A 223 7.70 -17.09 6.63
N ILE A 224 7.46 -16.87 7.92
CA ILE A 224 6.34 -17.51 8.63
C ILE A 224 5.04 -16.80 8.28
N PHE A 225 5.04 -15.46 8.30
CA PHE A 225 3.87 -14.66 8.01
C PHE A 225 3.26 -14.94 6.63
N VAL A 226 4.08 -15.08 5.59
CA VAL A 226 3.58 -15.37 4.22
C VAL A 226 2.92 -16.74 4.07
N ASN A 227 3.03 -17.62 5.06
CA ASN A 227 2.50 -18.98 5.08
C ASN A 227 1.32 -19.16 6.07
N LEU A 228 0.77 -18.08 6.63
CA LEU A 228 -0.36 -18.12 7.58
C LEU A 228 -1.71 -18.46 6.91
#